data_AF-A0A7D9DVT0-F1
#
_entry.id   AF-A0A7D9DVT0-F1
#
_cell.length_a   1.000
_cell.length_b   1.000
_cell.length_c   1.000
_cell.angle_alpha   90.00
_cell.angle_beta   90.00
_cell.angle_gamma   90.00
#
_symmetry.space_group_name_H-M   'P 1'
#
loop_
_entity.id
_entity.type
_entity.pdbx_description
1 polymer ?
#
loop_
_entity_poly.entity_id
_entity_poly.type
_entity_poly.pdbx_seq_one_letter_code
_entity_poly.pdbx_strand_id
1 'polypeptide(L)'
;MSTDSIDDCWLKWKKLFLDAVGKFVPTRTIKDKKCPPWIDGEVRHFIRKKYDALRKFRKDRSDIRKQNLRELSQKVKYLIRAKHREYLKKIEGSFKDNPKLFWSYHKAILHHHGKSTSKITHNDKTATTPAGKAELFNSYFSSVFRPPSSQQDIDNRNLLDYPPPEVLLSELTVTVEDVTNYLNALDITKASGPDEIPARLLKTCSNEIAPSLCSLFNRSLETARLPSEWKMANITS
;
A
#
# COMPACT_ATOMS: atom_id res chain seq x y z
N MET A 1 8.76 -34.80 -22.63
CA MET A 1 7.89 -33.61 -22.57
C MET A 1 7.90 -33.14 -21.13
N SER A 2 8.58 -32.02 -20.84
CA SER A 2 8.72 -31.53 -19.46
C SER A 2 7.38 -30.94 -19.01
N THR A 3 6.70 -31.59 -18.07
CA THR A 3 5.51 -31.02 -17.43
C THR A 3 5.97 -29.92 -16.49
N ASP A 4 6.24 -28.72 -17.03
CA ASP A 4 6.53 -27.55 -16.19
C ASP A 4 5.41 -27.42 -15.13
N SER A 5 5.81 -27.40 -13.86
CA SER A 5 4.88 -27.24 -12.74
C SER A 5 4.15 -25.89 -12.88
N ILE A 6 2.95 -25.77 -12.31
CA ILE A 6 2.25 -24.47 -12.29
C ILE A 6 3.11 -23.38 -11.61
N ASP A 7 3.93 -23.79 -10.63
CA ASP A 7 4.94 -22.93 -9.99
C ASP A 7 5.99 -22.45 -10.99
N ASP A 8 6.50 -23.33 -11.86
CA ASP A 8 7.50 -22.97 -12.88
C ASP A 8 6.91 -21.99 -13.90
N CYS A 9 5.67 -22.23 -14.34
CA CYS A 9 4.94 -21.32 -15.23
C CYS A 9 4.79 -19.94 -14.60
N TRP A 10 4.36 -19.87 -13.33
CA TRP A 10 4.22 -18.63 -12.59
C TRP A 10 5.56 -17.90 -12.40
N LEU A 11 6.61 -18.61 -11.97
CA LEU A 11 7.93 -18.02 -11.74
C LEU A 11 8.54 -17.48 -13.04
N LYS A 12 8.40 -18.21 -14.16
CA LYS A 12 8.83 -17.74 -15.49
C LYS A 12 8.05 -16.49 -15.90
N TRP A 13 6.73 -16.50 -15.75
CA TRP A 13 5.88 -15.35 -16.07
C TRP A 13 6.25 -14.12 -15.23
N LYS A 14 6.32 -14.27 -13.91
CA LYS A 14 6.67 -13.23 -12.95
C LYS A 14 8.02 -12.62 -13.27
N LYS A 15 9.03 -13.46 -13.52
CA LYS A 15 10.38 -13.02 -13.87
C LYS A 15 10.37 -12.18 -15.15
N LEU A 16 9.76 -12.68 -16.23
CA LEU A 16 9.69 -11.94 -17.49
C LEU A 16 8.98 -10.59 -17.35
N PHE A 17 7.89 -10.56 -16.58
CA PHE A 17 7.15 -9.34 -16.31
C PHE A 17 8.00 -8.33 -15.54
N LEU A 18 8.64 -8.74 -14.44
CA LEU A 18 9.46 -7.87 -13.61
C LEU A 18 10.72 -7.39 -14.35
N ASP A 19 11.34 -8.24 -15.18
CA ASP A 19 12.47 -7.86 -16.04
C ASP A 19 12.05 -6.79 -17.06
N ALA A 20 10.88 -6.94 -17.68
CA ALA A 20 10.33 -5.93 -18.59
C ALA A 20 10.02 -4.61 -17.86
N VAL A 21 9.41 -4.68 -16.67
CA VAL A 21 9.16 -3.52 -15.81
C VAL A 21 10.47 -2.79 -15.49
N GLY A 22 11.49 -3.52 -15.05
CA GLY A 22 12.79 -2.95 -14.70
C GLY A 22 13.50 -2.27 -15.88
N LYS A 23 13.27 -2.77 -17.11
CA LYS A 23 13.87 -2.22 -18.33
C LYS A 23 13.12 -0.99 -18.88
N PHE A 24 11.79 -0.99 -18.82
CA PHE A 24 10.96 -0.03 -19.54
C PHE A 24 10.25 0.99 -18.63
N VAL A 25 10.12 0.74 -17.33
CA VAL A 25 9.46 1.66 -16.40
C VAL A 25 10.51 2.53 -15.70
N PRO A 26 10.59 3.84 -16.00
CA PRO A 26 11.57 4.71 -15.37
C PRO A 26 11.24 4.88 -13.88
N THR A 27 12.26 4.75 -13.03
CA THR A 27 12.12 4.94 -11.58
C THR A 27 12.68 6.29 -11.17
N ARG A 28 12.03 6.92 -10.18
CA ARG A 28 12.51 8.16 -9.58
C ARG A 28 12.37 8.08 -8.07
N THR A 29 13.50 8.23 -7.37
CA THR A 29 13.49 8.37 -5.91
C THR A 29 12.98 9.76 -5.54
N ILE A 30 11.79 9.82 -4.93
CA ILE A 30 11.27 11.04 -4.33
C ILE A 30 11.75 11.08 -2.89
N LYS A 31 12.57 12.07 -2.53
CA LYS A 31 12.94 12.31 -1.14
C LYS A 31 11.72 12.84 -0.40
N ASP A 32 11.31 12.17 0.68
CA ASP A 32 10.30 12.68 1.58
C ASP A 32 10.75 14.03 2.14
N LYS A 33 10.04 15.09 1.74
CA LYS A 33 10.23 16.39 2.38
C LYS A 33 9.51 16.32 3.72
N LYS A 34 10.28 16.35 4.82
CA LYS A 34 9.81 16.61 6.18
C LYS A 34 9.31 18.06 6.33
N CYS A 35 8.47 18.52 5.41
CA CYS A 35 7.86 19.83 5.43
C CYS A 35 6.35 19.66 5.53
N PRO A 36 5.69 20.39 6.43
CA PRO A 36 4.24 20.37 6.50
C PRO A 36 3.59 20.75 5.16
N PRO A 37 2.42 20.19 4.81
CA PRO A 37 1.75 20.43 3.52
C PRO A 37 1.48 21.91 3.21
N TRP A 38 1.26 22.74 4.22
CA TRP A 38 1.03 24.18 4.08
C TRP A 38 2.31 25.01 3.86
N ILE A 39 3.49 24.38 3.87
CA ILE A 39 4.77 25.01 3.51
C ILE A 39 5.08 24.66 2.06
N ASP A 40 4.39 25.33 1.14
CA ASP A 40 4.50 25.11 -0.30
C ASP A 40 5.75 25.79 -0.93
N GLY A 41 5.79 25.84 -2.26
CA GLY A 41 6.88 26.49 -3.00
C GLY A 41 6.99 27.99 -2.72
N GLU A 42 5.85 28.66 -2.59
CA GLU A 42 5.76 30.10 -2.35
C GLU A 42 6.27 30.46 -0.95
N VAL A 43 5.81 29.73 0.08
CA VAL A 43 6.28 29.93 1.46
C VAL A 43 7.79 29.71 1.54
N ARG A 44 8.31 28.64 0.91
CA ARG A 44 9.76 28.37 0.87
C ARG A 44 10.54 29.48 0.19
N HIS A 45 10.03 30.03 -0.92
CA HIS A 45 10.66 31.14 -1.62
C HIS A 45 10.83 32.36 -0.70
N PHE A 46 9.78 32.75 0.02
CA PHE A 46 9.85 33.88 0.94
C PHE A 46 10.69 33.59 2.19
N ILE A 47 10.71 32.34 2.68
CA ILE A 47 11.64 31.93 3.75
C ILE A 47 13.09 32.11 3.29
N ARG A 48 13.44 31.70 2.07
CA ARG A 48 14.79 31.89 1.51
C ARG A 48 15.13 33.38 1.39
N LYS A 49 14.21 34.19 0.82
CA LYS A 49 14.37 35.65 0.75
C LYS A 49 14.60 36.28 2.12
N LYS A 50 13.87 35.85 3.16
CA LYS A 50 14.05 36.32 4.54
C LYS A 50 15.46 36.00 5.06
N TYR A 51 15.95 34.78 4.84
CA TYR A 51 17.31 34.40 5.26
C TYR A 51 18.39 35.14 4.48
N ASP A 52 18.18 35.41 3.20
CA ASP A 52 19.08 36.26 2.40
C ASP A 52 19.11 37.70 2.92
N ALA A 53 17.95 38.28 3.24
CA ALA A 53 17.86 39.60 3.84
C ALA A 53 18.54 39.65 5.22
N LEU A 54 18.37 38.61 6.05
CA LEU A 54 19.05 38.48 7.34
C LEU A 54 20.58 38.42 7.16
N ARG A 55 21.06 37.63 6.19
CA ARG A 55 22.49 37.54 5.86
C ARG A 55 23.05 38.91 5.44
N LYS A 56 22.31 39.67 4.63
CA LYS A 56 22.70 41.03 4.23
C LYS A 56 22.70 42.00 5.42
N PHE A 57 21.68 41.97 6.27
CA PHE A 57 21.57 42.80 7.47
C PHE A 57 22.67 42.50 8.51
N ARG A 58 23.12 41.24 8.61
CA ARG A 58 24.25 40.87 9.48
C ARG A 58 25.59 41.44 9.02
N LYS A 59 25.76 41.64 7.71
CA LYS A 59 26.97 42.26 7.13
C LYS A 59 26.97 43.77 7.26
N ASP A 60 25.80 44.38 7.11
CA ASP A 60 25.60 45.83 7.12
C ASP A 60 24.27 46.14 7.81
N ARG A 61 24.32 46.88 8.92
CA ARG A 61 23.18 47.14 9.80
C ARG A 61 22.39 48.40 9.44
N SER A 62 22.35 48.77 8.17
CA SER A 62 21.50 49.86 7.65
C SER A 62 20.00 49.69 7.98
N ASP A 63 19.32 50.80 8.27
CA ASP A 63 17.87 50.86 8.52
C ASP A 63 17.04 50.34 7.34
N ILE A 64 17.49 50.57 6.10
CA ILE A 64 16.82 50.05 4.89
C ILE A 64 16.81 48.52 4.92
N ARG A 65 17.92 47.89 5.32
CA ARG A 65 18.02 46.43 5.41
C ARG A 65 17.22 45.88 6.59
N LYS A 66 17.18 46.60 7.71
CA LYS A 66 16.33 46.28 8.87
C LYS A 66 14.85 46.28 8.48
N GLN A 67 14.41 47.30 7.73
CA GLN A 67 13.04 47.42 7.25
C GLN A 67 12.68 46.30 6.27
N ASN A 68 13.53 46.02 5.28
CA ASN A 68 13.31 44.89 4.34
C ASN A 68 13.24 43.54 5.07
N LEU A 69 14.10 43.29 6.07
CA LEU A 69 14.04 42.08 6.89
C LEU A 69 12.72 41.98 7.67
N ARG A 70 12.22 43.11 8.20
CA ARG A 70 10.95 43.18 8.92
C ARG A 70 9.77 42.85 8.00
N GLU A 71 9.72 43.45 6.81
CA GLU A 71 8.68 43.21 5.81
C GLU A 71 8.65 41.75 5.36
N LEU A 72 9.82 41.17 5.02
CA LEU A 72 9.92 39.76 4.66
C LEU A 72 9.51 38.84 5.81
N SER A 73 9.86 39.18 7.05
CA SER A 73 9.46 38.41 8.24
C SER A 73 7.95 38.44 8.44
N GLN A 74 7.31 39.61 8.28
CA GLN A 74 5.85 39.76 8.35
C GLN A 74 5.17 38.99 7.21
N LYS A 75 5.67 39.10 5.97
CA LYS A 75 5.13 38.39 4.81
C LYS A 75 5.18 36.88 5.00
N VAL A 76 6.31 36.32 5.46
CA VAL A 76 6.43 34.89 5.77
C VAL A 76 5.43 34.47 6.85
N LYS A 77 5.31 35.24 7.95
CA LYS A 77 4.36 34.95 9.03
C LYS A 77 2.91 34.94 8.53
N TYR A 78 2.55 35.91 7.70
CA TYR A 78 1.22 35.99 7.09
C TYR A 78 0.96 34.80 6.16
N LEU A 79 1.88 34.51 5.24
CA LEU A 79 1.73 33.43 4.25
C LEU A 79 1.57 32.06 4.95
N ILE A 80 2.41 31.76 5.95
CA ILE A 80 2.28 30.50 6.70
C ILE A 80 0.90 30.37 7.34
N ARG A 81 0.41 31.44 7.98
CA ARG A 81 -0.92 31.44 8.62
C ARG A 81 -2.05 31.30 7.60
N ALA A 82 -1.96 32.00 6.47
CA ALA A 82 -2.95 31.93 5.40
C ALA A 82 -3.03 30.52 4.81
N LYS A 83 -1.88 29.96 4.40
CA LYS A 83 -1.80 28.60 3.82
C LYS A 83 -2.21 27.53 4.82
N HIS A 84 -1.89 27.69 6.11
CA HIS A 84 -2.35 26.76 7.15
C HIS A 84 -3.87 26.79 7.30
N ARG A 85 -4.50 27.97 7.32
CA ARG A 85 -5.97 28.08 7.36
C ARG A 85 -6.66 27.49 6.14
N GLU A 86 -6.10 27.72 4.96
CA GLU A 86 -6.60 27.13 3.71
C GLU A 86 -6.53 25.60 3.76
N TYR A 87 -5.42 25.07 4.27
CA TYR A 87 -5.24 23.63 4.47
C TYR A 87 -6.25 23.05 5.48
N LEU A 88 -6.51 23.76 6.59
CA LEU A 88 -7.54 23.36 7.55
C LEU A 88 -8.94 23.32 6.95
N LYS A 89 -9.33 24.37 6.22
CA LYS A 89 -10.62 24.41 5.51
C LYS A 89 -10.77 23.24 4.54
N LYS A 90 -9.69 22.87 3.85
CA LYS A 90 -9.68 21.70 2.97
C LYS A 90 -9.93 20.39 3.73
N ILE A 91 -9.30 20.22 4.89
CA ILE A 91 -9.51 19.05 5.75
C ILE A 91 -10.94 18.97 6.25
N GLU A 92 -11.48 20.09 6.75
CA GLU A 92 -12.85 20.18 7.26
C GLU A 92 -13.86 19.83 6.17
N GLY A 93 -13.70 20.41 4.98
CA GLY A 93 -14.57 20.14 3.83
C GLY A 93 -14.48 18.70 3.32
N SER A 94 -13.31 18.07 3.38
CA SER A 94 -13.11 16.70 2.91
C SER A 94 -13.24 15.63 4.00
N PHE A 95 -13.68 15.98 5.22
CA PHE A 95 -13.65 15.04 6.34
C PHE A 95 -14.53 13.81 6.11
N LYS A 96 -15.73 14.01 5.54
CA LYS A 96 -16.68 12.92 5.23
C LYS A 96 -16.17 12.01 4.12
N ASP A 97 -15.59 12.58 3.07
CA ASP A 97 -15.17 11.84 1.88
C ASP A 97 -13.75 11.26 2.01
N ASN A 98 -12.90 11.88 2.82
CA ASN A 98 -11.49 11.52 2.99
C ASN A 98 -11.01 11.72 4.44
N PRO A 99 -11.44 10.85 5.37
CA PRO A 99 -11.00 10.91 6.76
C PRO A 99 -9.50 10.67 6.93
N LYS A 100 -8.82 10.06 5.94
CA LYS A 100 -7.36 9.81 5.97
C LYS A 100 -6.58 11.13 6.04
N LEU A 101 -7.04 12.20 5.38
CA LEU A 101 -6.36 13.49 5.38
C LEU A 101 -6.36 14.12 6.79
N PHE A 102 -7.48 14.03 7.49
CA PHE A 102 -7.60 14.46 8.88
C PHE A 102 -6.65 13.69 9.79
N TRP A 103 -6.67 12.35 9.72
CA TRP A 103 -5.78 11.52 10.53
C TRP A 103 -4.30 11.76 10.20
N SER A 104 -3.95 12.04 8.94
CA SER A 104 -2.60 12.43 8.56
C SER A 104 -2.18 13.77 9.18
N TYR A 105 -3.07 14.77 9.18
CA TYR A 105 -2.82 16.07 9.82
C TYR A 105 -2.68 15.94 11.34
N HIS A 106 -3.61 15.21 11.97
CA HIS A 106 -3.59 14.88 13.38
C HIS A 106 -2.28 14.18 13.75
N LYS A 107 -1.83 13.19 12.96
CA LYS A 107 -0.53 12.53 13.14
C LYS A 107 0.63 13.52 13.04
N ALA A 108 0.68 14.34 12.00
CA ALA A 108 1.78 15.28 11.77
C ALA A 108 1.95 16.34 12.88
N ILE A 109 0.86 16.73 13.56
CA ILE A 109 0.89 17.78 14.58
C ILE A 109 0.96 17.21 16.00
N LEU A 110 0.30 16.08 16.28
CA LEU A 110 0.19 15.54 17.63
C LEU A 110 1.24 14.45 17.94
N HIS A 111 1.92 13.87 16.93
CA HIS A 111 2.97 12.85 17.17
C HIS A 111 4.33 13.41 17.59
N HIS A 112 4.39 14.64 18.10
CA HIS A 112 5.52 15.03 18.96
C HIS A 112 5.45 14.39 20.37
N HIS A 113 4.37 13.68 20.70
CA HIS A 113 4.27 12.89 21.93
C HIS A 113 4.06 11.39 21.65
N GLY A 114 5.08 10.60 21.98
CA GLY A 114 5.01 9.18 22.34
C GLY A 114 4.53 8.20 21.27
N LYS A 115 5.36 7.19 20.95
CA LYS A 115 4.85 5.95 20.35
C LYS A 115 3.72 5.43 21.24
N SER A 116 2.49 5.40 20.73
CA SER A 116 1.43 4.62 21.38
C SER A 116 1.87 3.15 21.31
N THR A 117 2.50 2.67 22.37
CA THR A 117 2.84 1.26 22.53
C THR A 117 1.57 0.56 22.98
N SER A 118 0.62 0.36 22.07
CA SER A 118 -0.50 -0.53 22.33
C SER A 118 0.08 -1.89 22.73
N LYS A 119 -0.29 -2.39 23.90
CA LYS A 119 0.09 -3.72 24.40
C LYS A 119 -1.03 -4.68 24.04
N ILE A 120 -0.68 -5.85 23.52
CA ILE A 120 -1.64 -6.93 23.30
C ILE A 120 -1.28 -8.04 24.28
N THR A 121 -2.28 -8.58 24.97
CA THR A 121 -2.13 -9.64 25.97
C THR A 121 -3.00 -10.83 25.60
N HIS A 122 -2.41 -12.02 25.57
CA HIS A 122 -3.11 -13.28 25.37
C HIS A 122 -2.41 -14.39 26.17
N ASN A 123 -3.15 -15.14 26.99
CA ASN A 123 -2.63 -16.21 27.86
C ASN A 123 -1.36 -15.79 28.64
N ASP A 124 -1.46 -14.67 29.37
CA ASP A 124 -0.38 -14.05 30.17
C ASP A 124 0.87 -13.60 29.41
N LYS A 125 0.91 -13.77 28.08
CA LYS A 125 1.95 -13.22 27.21
C LYS A 125 1.55 -11.84 26.74
N THR A 126 2.43 -10.86 26.96
CA THR A 126 2.24 -9.47 26.52
C THR A 126 3.22 -9.12 25.41
N ALA A 127 2.72 -8.63 24.28
CA ALA A 127 3.55 -8.14 23.19
C ALA A 127 3.42 -6.63 22.98
N THR A 128 4.58 -5.99 22.81
CA THR A 128 4.73 -4.57 22.46
C THR A 128 5.32 -4.37 21.06
N THR A 129 6.04 -5.37 20.53
CA THR A 129 6.66 -5.34 19.20
C THR A 129 5.67 -5.81 18.13
N PRO A 130 5.75 -5.31 16.88
CA PRO A 130 4.88 -5.78 15.79
C PRO A 130 4.96 -7.29 15.56
N ALA A 131 6.17 -7.86 15.59
CA ALA A 131 6.35 -9.31 15.45
C ALA A 131 5.70 -10.09 16.60
N GLY A 132 5.88 -9.66 17.85
CA GLY A 132 5.26 -10.33 18.99
C GLY A 132 3.73 -10.22 18.97
N LYS A 133 3.17 -9.11 18.46
CA LYS A 133 1.72 -8.94 18.29
C LYS A 133 1.18 -9.88 17.23
N ALA A 134 1.84 -9.95 16.07
CA ALA A 134 1.46 -10.87 15.00
C ALA A 134 1.48 -12.33 15.49
N GLU A 135 2.47 -12.71 16.29
CA GLU A 135 2.57 -14.05 16.87
C GLU A 135 1.43 -14.34 17.86
N LEU A 136 1.09 -13.39 18.74
CA LEU A 136 -0.05 -13.55 19.66
C LEU A 136 -1.38 -13.68 18.91
N PHE A 137 -1.58 -12.89 17.85
CA PHE A 137 -2.75 -13.03 16.99
C PHE A 137 -2.77 -14.39 16.30
N ASN A 138 -1.65 -14.81 15.71
CA ASN A 138 -1.54 -16.10 15.05
C ASN A 138 -1.85 -17.25 16.02
N SER A 139 -1.30 -17.21 17.23
CA SER A 139 -1.58 -18.18 18.29
C SER A 139 -3.07 -18.19 18.68
N TYR A 140 -3.68 -17.03 18.90
CA TYR A 140 -5.10 -16.93 19.22
C TYR A 140 -5.97 -17.48 18.08
N PHE A 141 -5.79 -16.98 16.86
CA PHE A 141 -6.59 -17.40 15.71
C PHE A 141 -6.39 -18.87 15.39
N SER A 142 -5.17 -19.39 15.50
CA SER A 142 -4.92 -20.84 15.35
C SER A 142 -5.62 -21.65 16.43
N SER A 143 -5.73 -21.14 17.67
CA SER A 143 -6.39 -21.87 18.77
C SER A 143 -7.90 -21.92 18.66
N VAL A 144 -8.53 -20.89 18.08
CA VAL A 144 -9.98 -20.87 17.83
C VAL A 144 -10.35 -21.42 16.46
N PHE A 145 -9.38 -21.52 15.55
CA PHE A 145 -9.54 -22.21 14.28
C PHE A 145 -9.64 -23.70 14.58
N ARG A 146 -10.80 -24.29 14.26
CA ARG A 146 -10.94 -25.74 14.28
C ARG A 146 -10.25 -26.25 13.01
N PRO A 147 -9.07 -26.89 13.09
CA PRO A 147 -8.57 -27.60 11.93
C PRO A 147 -9.64 -28.62 11.53
N PRO A 148 -9.82 -28.89 10.22
CA PRO A 148 -10.64 -30.01 9.80
C PRO A 148 -10.12 -31.23 10.56
N SER A 149 -10.95 -31.77 11.46
CA SER A 149 -10.59 -32.90 12.30
C SER A 149 -10.07 -33.98 11.36
N SER A 150 -8.85 -34.43 11.58
CA SER A 150 -8.17 -35.39 10.72
C SER A 150 -8.87 -36.76 10.66
N GLN A 151 -10.08 -36.92 11.21
CA GLN A 151 -10.90 -38.10 10.98
C GLN A 151 -12.43 -37.93 11.23
N GLN A 152 -12.98 -36.74 11.49
CA GLN A 152 -14.42 -36.60 11.76
C GLN A 152 -14.99 -35.35 11.08
N ASP A 153 -16.00 -35.59 10.24
CA ASP A 153 -16.92 -34.67 9.55
C ASP A 153 -16.51 -34.15 8.15
N ILE A 154 -15.60 -34.83 7.44
CA ILE A 154 -16.06 -35.34 6.13
C ILE A 154 -16.77 -36.62 6.52
N ASP A 155 -18.04 -36.46 6.84
CA ASP A 155 -18.97 -37.56 7.00
C ASP A 155 -18.60 -38.59 5.91
N ASN A 156 -18.43 -39.86 6.29
CA ASN A 156 -18.62 -40.98 5.36
C ASN A 156 -20.10 -41.00 4.88
N ARG A 157 -20.69 -39.84 4.57
CA ARG A 157 -21.67 -39.72 3.49
C ARG A 157 -20.89 -40.21 2.30
N ASN A 158 -21.20 -41.42 1.88
CA ASN A 158 -20.75 -41.95 0.62
C ASN A 158 -20.73 -40.80 -0.38
N LEU A 159 -19.56 -40.45 -0.93
CA LEU A 159 -19.45 -39.52 -2.07
C LEU A 159 -20.30 -39.98 -3.29
N LEU A 160 -20.96 -41.12 -3.17
CA LEU A 160 -21.96 -41.71 -4.06
C LEU A 160 -23.39 -41.15 -3.87
N ASP A 161 -23.72 -40.52 -2.74
CA ASP A 161 -25.07 -39.96 -2.46
C ASP A 161 -25.19 -38.46 -2.78
N TYR A 162 -24.08 -37.77 -3.02
CA TYR A 162 -24.12 -36.46 -3.66
C TYR A 162 -24.18 -36.67 -5.17
N PRO A 163 -25.09 -35.99 -5.89
CA PRO A 163 -24.93 -35.92 -7.34
C PRO A 163 -23.49 -35.45 -7.63
N PRO A 164 -22.82 -36.02 -8.64
CA PRO A 164 -21.51 -35.53 -9.04
C PRO A 164 -21.58 -34.00 -9.15
N PRO A 165 -20.55 -33.27 -8.69
CA PRO A 165 -20.55 -31.82 -8.79
C PRO A 165 -20.93 -31.45 -10.23
N GLU A 166 -22.01 -30.68 -10.38
CA GLU A 166 -22.57 -30.31 -11.69
C GLU A 166 -21.54 -29.64 -12.60
N VAL A 167 -20.47 -29.11 -12.01
CA VAL A 167 -19.37 -28.46 -12.73
C VAL A 167 -18.03 -28.89 -12.10
N LEU A 168 -17.15 -29.46 -12.91
CA LEU A 168 -15.75 -29.69 -12.54
C LEU A 168 -14.93 -28.41 -12.74
N LEU A 169 -13.90 -28.17 -11.91
CA LEU A 169 -13.01 -27.01 -12.10
C LEU A 169 -12.36 -26.98 -13.49
N SER A 170 -12.14 -28.14 -14.11
CA SER A 170 -11.64 -28.28 -15.47
C SER A 170 -12.62 -27.84 -16.56
N GLU A 171 -13.90 -27.68 -16.23
CA GLU A 171 -14.94 -27.19 -17.15
C GLU A 171 -15.07 -25.66 -17.09
N LEU A 172 -14.48 -25.02 -16.07
CA LEU A 172 -14.43 -23.57 -15.98
C LEU A 172 -13.35 -23.03 -16.93
N THR A 173 -13.77 -22.15 -17.83
CA THR A 173 -12.85 -21.43 -18.72
C THR A 173 -12.87 -19.95 -18.36
N VAL A 174 -11.69 -19.41 -18.07
CA VAL A 174 -11.46 -17.98 -17.90
C VAL A 174 -11.15 -17.38 -19.27
N THR A 175 -11.82 -16.29 -19.64
CA THR A 175 -11.54 -15.59 -20.90
C THR A 175 -10.53 -14.46 -20.69
N VAL A 176 -9.91 -14.01 -21.78
CA VAL A 176 -9.02 -12.83 -21.74
C VAL A 176 -9.78 -11.58 -21.32
N GLU A 177 -11.05 -11.47 -21.69
CA GLU A 177 -11.92 -10.36 -21.31
C GLU A 177 -12.15 -10.34 -19.79
N ASP A 178 -12.42 -11.49 -19.18
CA ASP A 178 -12.55 -11.61 -17.72
C ASP A 178 -11.29 -11.12 -17.02
N VAL A 179 -10.13 -11.62 -17.44
CA VAL A 179 -8.84 -11.22 -16.84
C VAL A 179 -8.61 -9.72 -16.99
N THR A 180 -8.89 -9.16 -18.17
CA THR A 180 -8.73 -7.73 -18.43
C THR A 180 -9.64 -6.90 -17.52
N ASN A 181 -10.89 -7.31 -17.35
CA ASN A 181 -11.86 -6.65 -16.48
C ASN A 181 -11.42 -6.67 -15.02
N TYR A 182 -10.94 -7.83 -14.52
CA TYR A 182 -10.41 -7.94 -13.15
C TYR A 182 -9.15 -7.11 -12.93
N LEU A 183 -8.22 -7.08 -13.89
CA LEU A 183 -7.02 -6.24 -13.83
C LEU A 183 -7.39 -4.74 -13.80
N ASN A 184 -8.37 -4.34 -14.61
CA ASN A 184 -8.88 -2.96 -14.64
C ASN A 184 -9.65 -2.59 -13.37
N ALA A 185 -10.23 -3.55 -12.66
CA ALA A 185 -10.91 -3.33 -11.38
C ALA A 185 -9.95 -3.21 -10.18
N LEU A 186 -8.65 -3.48 -10.35
CA LEU A 186 -7.68 -3.41 -9.25
C LEU A 186 -7.62 -2.03 -8.58
N ASP A 187 -7.60 -2.05 -7.23
CA ASP A 187 -7.34 -0.88 -6.40
C ASP A 187 -5.82 -0.63 -6.29
N ILE A 188 -5.34 0.36 -7.04
CA ILE A 188 -3.92 0.74 -7.11
C ILE A 188 -3.36 1.32 -5.81
N THR A 189 -4.20 1.56 -4.80
CA THR A 189 -3.78 2.08 -3.50
C THR A 189 -3.41 1.00 -2.49
N LYS A 190 -3.70 -0.27 -2.79
CA LYS A 190 -3.32 -1.40 -1.95
C LYS A 190 -1.83 -1.74 -2.09
N ALA A 191 -1.28 -2.28 -1.02
CA ALA A 191 0.10 -2.76 -1.00
C ALA A 191 0.25 -4.01 -1.89
N SER A 192 1.44 -4.20 -2.44
CA SER A 192 1.80 -5.44 -3.14
C SER A 192 1.75 -6.64 -2.18
N GLY A 193 1.41 -7.80 -2.72
CA GLY A 193 1.44 -9.06 -1.99
C GLY A 193 2.87 -9.58 -1.81
N PRO A 194 3.02 -10.84 -1.35
CA PRO A 194 4.31 -11.54 -1.35
C PRO A 194 4.96 -11.64 -2.73
N ASP A 195 4.16 -11.45 -3.80
CA ASP A 195 4.64 -11.41 -5.18
C ASP A 195 5.46 -10.17 -5.53
N GLU A 196 5.43 -9.13 -4.70
CA GLU A 196 6.06 -7.83 -4.92
C GLU A 196 5.59 -7.11 -6.20
N ILE A 197 4.48 -7.54 -6.82
CA ILE A 197 3.95 -6.91 -8.03
C ILE A 197 2.95 -5.82 -7.65
N PRO A 198 3.21 -4.53 -7.95
CA PRO A 198 2.26 -3.46 -7.65
C PRO A 198 1.01 -3.57 -8.51
N ALA A 199 -0.17 -3.46 -7.87
CA ALA A 199 -1.47 -3.43 -8.55
C ALA A 199 -1.55 -2.36 -9.66
N ARG A 200 -0.81 -1.24 -9.50
CA ARG A 200 -0.69 -0.21 -10.54
C ARG A 200 -0.12 -0.76 -11.84
N LEU A 201 0.93 -1.58 -11.80
CA LEU A 201 1.55 -2.12 -13.01
C LEU A 201 0.62 -3.11 -13.70
N LEU A 202 -0.01 -4.00 -12.92
CA LEU A 202 -1.00 -4.96 -13.43
C LEU A 202 -2.17 -4.27 -14.14
N LYS A 203 -2.67 -3.18 -13.56
CA LYS A 203 -3.76 -2.39 -14.14
C LYS A 203 -3.33 -1.58 -15.36
N THR A 204 -2.14 -0.99 -15.35
CA THR A 204 -1.63 -0.19 -16.48
C THR A 204 -1.29 -1.06 -17.69
N CYS A 205 -0.81 -2.29 -17.47
CA CYS A 205 -0.43 -3.22 -18.53
C CYS A 205 -1.49 -4.30 -18.78
N SER A 206 -2.76 -4.02 -18.43
CA SER A 206 -3.82 -5.04 -18.36
C SER A 206 -4.04 -5.73 -19.70
N ASN A 207 -4.12 -4.95 -20.79
CA ASN A 207 -4.35 -5.46 -22.14
C ASN A 207 -3.20 -6.36 -22.62
N GLU A 208 -1.96 -6.01 -22.29
CA GLU A 208 -0.76 -6.72 -22.74
C GLU A 208 -0.57 -8.04 -21.98
N ILE A 209 -0.87 -8.05 -20.68
CA ILE A 209 -0.62 -9.22 -19.83
C ILE A 209 -1.80 -10.18 -19.73
N ALA A 210 -3.03 -9.71 -19.97
CA ALA A 210 -4.24 -10.52 -19.83
C ALA A 210 -4.21 -11.83 -20.62
N PRO A 211 -3.74 -11.90 -21.89
CA PRO A 211 -3.66 -13.17 -22.61
C PRO A 211 -2.76 -14.20 -21.92
N SER A 212 -1.60 -13.76 -21.44
CA SER A 212 -0.63 -14.63 -20.78
C SER A 212 -1.11 -15.11 -19.40
N LEU A 213 -1.76 -14.23 -18.63
CA LEU A 213 -2.36 -14.59 -17.34
C LEU A 213 -3.58 -15.50 -17.52
N CYS A 214 -4.40 -15.27 -18.54
CA CYS A 214 -5.53 -16.13 -18.90
C CYS A 214 -5.07 -17.57 -19.16
N SER A 215 -4.00 -17.75 -19.96
CA SER A 215 -3.41 -19.08 -20.17
C SER A 215 -2.91 -19.72 -18.87
N LEU A 216 -2.30 -18.94 -17.97
CA LEU A 216 -1.85 -19.43 -16.67
C LEU A 216 -3.02 -19.84 -15.76
N PHE A 217 -4.09 -19.05 -15.72
CA PHE A 217 -5.29 -19.33 -14.93
C PHE A 217 -6.01 -20.58 -15.44
N ASN A 218 -6.22 -20.72 -16.75
CA ASN A 218 -6.84 -21.91 -17.31
C ASN A 218 -6.01 -23.17 -17.03
N ARG A 219 -4.68 -23.11 -17.17
CA ARG A 219 -3.81 -24.23 -16.79
C ARG A 219 -3.87 -24.56 -15.30
N SER A 220 -4.01 -23.56 -14.44
CA SER A 220 -4.21 -23.75 -13.00
C SER A 220 -5.53 -24.48 -12.70
N LEU A 221 -6.61 -24.12 -13.41
CA LEU A 221 -7.93 -24.74 -13.30
C LEU A 221 -7.92 -26.18 -13.81
N GLU A 222 -7.39 -26.42 -15.01
CA GLU A 222 -7.23 -27.75 -15.63
C GLU A 222 -6.45 -28.72 -14.74
N THR A 223 -5.38 -28.24 -14.10
CA THR A 223 -4.54 -29.06 -13.22
C THR A 223 -5.02 -29.10 -11.77
N ALA A 224 -6.06 -28.34 -11.42
CA ALA A 224 -6.53 -28.12 -10.05
C ALA A 224 -5.40 -27.74 -9.08
N ARG A 225 -4.42 -26.95 -9.55
CA ARG A 225 -3.24 -26.56 -8.77
C ARG A 225 -3.01 -25.06 -8.87
N LEU A 226 -2.82 -24.41 -7.73
CA LEU A 226 -2.44 -23.01 -7.62
C LEU A 226 -0.93 -22.88 -7.36
N PRO A 227 -0.26 -21.85 -7.93
CA PRO A 227 1.09 -21.47 -7.53
C PRO A 227 1.22 -21.34 -6.01
N SER A 228 2.34 -21.80 -5.47
CA SER A 228 2.62 -21.79 -4.05
C SER A 228 2.63 -20.38 -3.48
N GLU A 229 3.12 -19.41 -4.25
CA GLU A 229 3.16 -17.99 -3.86
C GLU A 229 1.78 -17.37 -3.71
N TRP A 230 0.77 -17.81 -4.48
CA TRP A 230 -0.60 -17.29 -4.37
C TRP A 230 -1.31 -17.72 -3.08
N LYS A 231 -0.78 -18.75 -2.41
CA LYS A 231 -1.26 -19.22 -1.10
C LYS A 231 -0.61 -18.48 0.07
N MET A 232 0.34 -17.58 -0.20
CA MET A 232 1.03 -16.78 0.82
C MET A 232 0.33 -15.43 1.03
N ALA A 233 0.42 -14.88 2.24
CA ALA A 233 -0.08 -13.54 2.55
C ALA A 233 0.86 -12.80 3.51
N ASN A 234 1.01 -11.49 3.29
CA ASN A 234 1.74 -10.61 4.21
C ASN A 234 0.83 -10.21 5.38
N ILE A 235 1.19 -10.61 6.59
CA ILE A 235 0.45 -10.24 7.82
C ILE A 235 1.14 -9.02 8.44
N THR A 236 0.49 -7.86 8.39
CA THR A 236 0.96 -6.65 9.06
C THR A 236 -0.02 -6.24 10.16
N SER A 237 0.47 -6.10 11.40
CA SER A 237 -0.29 -5.63 12.58
C SER A 237 -0.07 -4.16 12.89
#